data_AF-F9MPK8-F1
#
_entry.id   AF-F9MPK8-F1
#
_cell.length_a   1.000
_cell.length_b   1.000
_cell.length_c   1.000
_cell.angle_alpha   90.00
_cell.angle_beta   90.00
_cell.angle_gamma   90.00
#
_symmetry.space_group_name_H-M   'P 1'
#
loop_
_entity.id
_entity.type
_entity.pdbx_description
1 polymer ?
#
loop_
_entity_poly.entity_id
_entity_poly.type
_entity_poly.pdbx_seq_one_letter_code
_entity_poly.pdbx_strand_id
1 'polypeptide(L)'
;MIDRKFLKEEGRKKYLIPTDIAYELIEALPDALRYPDATAIWENRLQNMSQGKENLQSFLVDQIEFLQQLLLHVGITSNPPHNCPRCSRPLRLRKGPYGNFYGCSGYPTCTYTEKLASK
;
A
#
# COMPACT_ATOMS: atom_id res chain seq x y z
N MET A 1 -3.73 14.90 -11.47
CA MET A 1 -2.69 15.37 -10.52
C MET A 1 -3.03 16.73 -9.91
N ILE A 2 -3.57 17.68 -10.68
CA ILE A 2 -4.07 18.97 -10.17
C ILE A 2 -5.31 18.80 -9.27
N ASP A 3 -6.32 18.03 -9.71
CA ASP A 3 -7.54 17.78 -8.90
C ASP A 3 -7.24 17.07 -7.56
N ARG A 4 -6.21 16.22 -7.56
CA ARG A 4 -5.69 15.54 -6.37
C ARG A 4 -4.76 16.42 -5.53
N LYS A 5 -4.58 17.69 -5.91
CA LYS A 5 -3.75 18.71 -5.25
C LYS A 5 -2.26 18.39 -5.16
N PHE A 6 -1.73 17.51 -6.02
CA PHE A 6 -0.29 17.23 -6.07
C PHE A 6 0.47 18.26 -6.91
N LEU A 7 -0.17 18.84 -7.92
CA LEU A 7 0.40 19.88 -8.78
C LEU A 7 -0.47 21.14 -8.70
N LYS A 8 0.15 22.31 -8.82
CA LYS A 8 -0.53 23.61 -8.98
C LYS A 8 0.04 24.37 -10.19
N GLU A 9 -0.78 25.20 -10.82
CA GLU A 9 -0.33 26.12 -11.86
C GLU A 9 0.18 27.42 -11.23
N GLU A 10 1.36 27.91 -11.65
CA GLU A 10 1.93 29.18 -11.18
C GLU A 10 2.33 30.10 -12.33
N GLY A 11 2.09 31.40 -12.15
CA GLY A 11 2.42 32.45 -13.11
C GLY A 11 1.48 32.56 -14.32
N ARG A 12 1.73 33.58 -15.16
CA ARG A 12 0.88 33.88 -16.34
C ARG A 12 0.90 32.78 -17.41
N LYS A 13 1.98 32.00 -17.48
CA LYS A 13 2.14 30.88 -18.41
C LYS A 13 1.67 29.53 -17.83
N LYS A 14 1.09 29.53 -16.62
CA LYS A 14 0.54 28.34 -15.95
C LYS A 14 1.55 27.18 -15.87
N TYR A 15 2.74 27.45 -15.35
CA TYR A 15 3.73 26.41 -15.12
C TYR A 15 3.23 25.43 -14.07
N LEU A 16 3.35 24.13 -14.34
CA LEU A 16 3.00 23.09 -13.37
C LEU A 16 4.15 22.92 -12.38
N ILE A 17 3.85 23.15 -11.11
CA ILE A 17 4.81 22.95 -10.02
C ILE A 17 4.25 21.98 -8.98
N PRO A 18 5.09 21.13 -8.38
CA PRO A 18 4.68 20.28 -7.27
C PRO A 18 4.26 21.09 -6.04
N THR A 19 3.39 20.51 -5.24
CA THR A 19 2.99 21.02 -3.93
C THR A 19 3.77 20.31 -2.82
N ASP A 20 3.74 20.85 -1.61
CA ASP A 20 4.40 20.24 -0.44
C ASP A 20 3.89 18.81 -0.18
N ILE A 21 2.57 18.58 -0.32
CA ILE A 21 1.95 17.25 -0.20
C ILE A 21 2.52 16.26 -1.23
N ALA A 22 2.87 16.73 -2.44
CA ALA A 22 3.49 15.88 -3.45
C ALA A 22 4.92 15.50 -3.07
N TYR A 23 5.70 16.43 -2.50
CA TYR A 23 7.04 16.12 -2.00
C TYR A 23 6.96 15.13 -0.83
N GLU A 24 6.11 15.37 0.16
CA GLU A 24 5.91 14.47 1.31
C GLU A 24 5.52 13.06 0.85
N LEU A 25 4.61 12.95 -0.12
CA LEU A 25 4.23 11.65 -0.68
C LEU A 25 5.43 10.94 -1.29
N ILE A 26 6.19 11.63 -2.16
CA ILE A 26 7.33 11.03 -2.86
C ILE A 26 8.48 10.68 -1.90
N GLU A 27 8.66 11.44 -0.82
CA GLU A 27 9.61 11.14 0.26
C GLU A 27 9.20 9.94 1.11
N ALA A 28 7.90 9.69 1.27
CA ALA A 28 7.40 8.52 2.00
C ALA A 28 7.48 7.22 1.18
N LEU A 29 7.70 7.28 -0.13
CA LEU A 29 7.79 6.10 -0.98
C LEU A 29 9.18 5.45 -0.89
N PRO A 30 9.27 4.10 -0.94
CA PRO A 30 10.55 3.41 -1.08
C PRO A 30 11.19 3.72 -2.44
N ASP A 31 12.52 3.66 -2.51
CA ASP A 31 13.28 3.97 -3.75
C ASP A 31 12.78 3.21 -4.96
N ALA A 32 12.41 1.94 -4.78
CA ALA A 32 11.87 1.08 -5.84
C ALA A 32 10.58 1.63 -6.51
N LEU A 33 9.83 2.49 -5.82
CA LEU A 33 8.61 3.14 -6.33
C LEU A 33 8.79 4.64 -6.64
N ARG A 34 9.92 5.22 -6.24
CA ARG A 34 10.22 6.65 -6.45
C ARG A 34 10.65 6.95 -7.88
N TYR A 35 11.34 6.01 -8.51
CA TYR A 35 11.93 6.17 -9.84
C TYR A 35 11.11 5.46 -10.93
N PRO A 36 11.18 5.91 -12.20
CA PRO A 36 10.33 5.39 -13.27
C PRO A 36 10.67 3.96 -13.72
N ASP A 37 11.79 3.39 -13.29
CA ASP A 37 12.28 2.07 -13.71
C ASP A 37 11.25 0.95 -13.51
N ALA A 38 10.61 0.91 -12.34
CA ALA A 38 9.58 -0.09 -12.03
C ALA A 38 8.39 0.02 -12.98
N THR A 39 7.95 1.25 -13.29
CA THR A 39 6.85 1.48 -14.23
C THR A 39 7.25 1.04 -15.65
N ALA A 40 8.48 1.33 -16.09
CA ALA A 40 8.97 0.90 -17.40
C ALA A 40 9.01 -0.64 -17.53
N ILE A 41 9.47 -1.34 -16.48
CA ILE A 41 9.47 -2.80 -16.43
C ILE A 41 8.04 -3.34 -16.51
N TRP A 42 7.10 -2.78 -15.76
CA TRP A 42 5.71 -3.23 -15.77
C TRP A 42 5.03 -3.02 -17.11
N GLU A 43 5.17 -1.86 -17.74
CA GLU A 43 4.61 -1.59 -19.07
C GLU A 43 5.15 -2.56 -20.13
N ASN A 44 6.44 -2.93 -20.06
CA ASN A 44 7.02 -3.95 -20.94
C ASN A 44 6.36 -5.33 -20.74
N ARG A 45 6.17 -5.74 -19.48
CA ARG A 45 5.50 -7.00 -19.15
C ARG A 45 4.03 -7.00 -19.59
N LEU A 46 3.32 -5.90 -19.38
CA LEU A 46 1.95 -5.70 -19.86
C LEU A 46 1.87 -5.85 -21.39
N GLN A 47 2.83 -5.29 -22.12
CA GLN A 47 2.94 -5.43 -23.56
C GLN A 47 3.27 -6.86 -24.00
N ASN A 48 4.11 -7.59 -23.27
CA ASN A 48 4.40 -8.99 -23.56
C ASN A 48 3.16 -9.87 -23.36
N MET A 49 2.38 -9.60 -22.30
CA MET A 49 1.11 -10.28 -22.05
C MET A 49 0.08 -10.00 -23.15
N SER A 50 -0.04 -8.75 -23.61
CA SER A 50 -0.96 -8.41 -24.71
C SER A 50 -0.60 -9.11 -26.03
N GLN A 51 0.68 -9.47 -26.21
CA GLN A 51 1.19 -10.22 -27.36
C GLN A 51 1.18 -11.75 -27.14
N GLY A 52 0.72 -12.23 -25.98
CA GLY A 52 0.72 -13.65 -25.63
C GLY A 52 2.11 -14.25 -25.34
N LYS A 53 3.13 -13.41 -25.14
CA LYS A 53 4.52 -13.82 -24.83
C LYS A 53 4.75 -14.06 -23.34
N GLU A 54 3.81 -13.67 -22.50
CA GLU A 54 3.88 -13.80 -21.05
C GLU A 54 2.50 -14.15 -20.49
N ASN A 55 2.46 -14.83 -19.34
CA ASN A 55 1.24 -15.27 -18.70
C ASN A 55 0.86 -14.35 -17.51
N LEU A 56 -0.44 -14.08 -17.37
CA LEU A 56 -0.96 -13.28 -16.25
C LEU A 56 -0.63 -13.88 -14.88
N GLN A 57 -0.67 -15.21 -14.75
CA GLN A 57 -0.40 -15.89 -13.50
C GLN A 57 1.04 -15.67 -13.03
N SER A 58 2.02 -15.80 -13.92
CA SER A 58 3.42 -15.53 -13.58
C SER A 58 3.64 -14.07 -13.21
N PHE A 59 2.99 -13.14 -13.93
CA PHE A 59 3.02 -11.72 -13.59
C PHE A 59 2.51 -11.45 -12.17
N LEU A 60 1.35 -12.01 -11.81
CA LEU A 60 0.76 -11.80 -10.48
C LEU A 60 1.62 -12.39 -9.35
N VAL A 61 2.25 -13.56 -9.57
CA VAL A 61 3.17 -14.16 -8.59
C VAL A 61 4.34 -13.20 -8.31
N ASP A 62 4.98 -12.68 -9.36
CA ASP A 62 6.11 -11.76 -9.21
C ASP A 62 5.69 -10.44 -8.54
N GLN A 63 4.49 -9.93 -8.83
CA GLN A 63 3.96 -8.72 -8.17
C GLN A 63 3.73 -8.94 -6.67
N ILE A 64 3.27 -10.14 -6.28
CA ILE A 64 3.10 -10.50 -4.87
C ILE A 64 4.47 -10.58 -4.19
N GLU A 65 5.46 -11.20 -4.82
CA GLU A 65 6.83 -11.28 -4.28
C GLU A 65 7.45 -9.89 -4.11
N PHE A 66 7.32 -9.03 -5.14
CA PHE A 66 7.77 -7.64 -5.08
C PHE A 66 7.11 -6.89 -3.92
N LEU A 67 5.79 -7.02 -3.76
CA LEU A 67 5.07 -6.39 -2.64
C LEU A 67 5.55 -6.91 -1.28
N GLN A 68 5.80 -8.21 -1.14
CA GLN A 68 6.32 -8.79 0.10
C GLN A 68 7.69 -8.23 0.46
N GLN A 69 8.58 -8.06 -0.52
CA GLN A 69 9.88 -7.43 -0.33
C GLN A 69 9.76 -5.96 0.11
N LEU A 70 8.84 -5.20 -0.51
CA LEU A 70 8.56 -3.82 -0.10
C LEU A 70 8.04 -3.74 1.34
N LEU A 71 7.08 -4.59 1.70
CA LEU A 71 6.51 -4.62 3.05
C LEU A 71 7.58 -4.93 4.10
N LEU A 72 8.49 -5.85 3.79
CA LEU A 72 9.63 -6.16 4.65
C LEU A 72 10.56 -4.95 4.84
N HIS A 73 10.87 -4.22 3.75
CA HIS A 73 11.73 -3.04 3.79
C HIS A 73 11.14 -1.91 4.63
N VAL A 74 9.82 -1.70 4.58
CA VAL A 74 9.10 -0.67 5.35
C VAL A 74 8.82 -1.13 6.80
N GLY A 75 9.19 -2.37 7.16
CA GLY A 75 8.95 -2.91 8.50
C GLY A 75 7.47 -3.21 8.79
N ILE A 76 6.63 -3.30 7.75
CA ILE A 76 5.23 -3.70 7.88
C ILE A 76 5.21 -5.24 7.90
N THR A 77 5.12 -5.82 9.09
CA THR A 77 4.90 -7.26 9.22
C THR A 77 3.46 -7.57 8.78
N SER A 78 3.32 -8.35 7.71
CA SER A 78 2.05 -8.68 7.05
C SER A 78 1.11 -9.59 7.86
N ASN A 79 1.36 -9.80 9.16
CA ASN A 79 0.48 -10.60 9.99
C ASN A 79 -0.56 -9.70 10.67
N PRO A 80 -1.86 -9.74 10.30
CA PRO A 80 -2.87 -9.75 11.35
C PRO A 80 -2.49 -10.93 12.26
N PRO A 81 -2.35 -10.73 13.57
CA PRO A 81 -1.78 -11.74 14.46
C PRO A 81 -2.57 -13.06 14.37
N HIS A 82 -3.87 -12.98 13.99
CA HIS A 82 -4.78 -14.12 13.84
C HIS A 82 -6.14 -13.65 13.28
N ASN A 83 -6.93 -14.61 12.78
CA ASN A 83 -8.33 -14.40 12.42
C ASN A 83 -9.20 -14.25 13.67
N CYS A 84 -10.28 -13.48 13.56
CA CYS A 84 -11.23 -13.31 14.65
C CYS A 84 -11.90 -14.66 14.99
N PRO A 85 -11.89 -15.12 16.25
CA PRO A 85 -12.49 -16.40 16.63
C PRO A 85 -14.02 -16.42 16.51
N ARG A 86 -14.68 -15.24 16.41
CA ARG A 86 -16.14 -15.15 16.30
C ARG A 86 -16.67 -15.21 14.88
N CYS A 87 -15.95 -14.63 13.92
CA CYS A 87 -16.46 -14.47 12.56
C CYS A 87 -15.41 -14.72 11.48
N SER A 88 -14.26 -15.29 11.84
CA SER A 88 -13.10 -15.63 10.99
C SER A 88 -12.49 -14.52 10.14
N ARG A 89 -13.03 -13.29 10.20
CA ARG A 89 -12.48 -12.10 9.54
C ARG A 89 -11.17 -11.65 10.22
N PRO A 90 -10.23 -11.02 9.48
CA PRO A 90 -8.95 -10.63 10.04
C PRO A 90 -9.09 -9.61 11.17
N LEU A 91 -8.27 -9.74 12.21
CA LEU A 91 -8.10 -8.72 13.24
C LEU A 91 -7.15 -7.62 12.73
N ARG A 92 -7.44 -6.36 13.07
CA ARG A 92 -6.59 -5.21 12.73
C ARG A 92 -6.10 -4.52 13.99
N LEU A 93 -4.85 -4.08 13.98
CA LEU A 93 -4.30 -3.24 15.04
C LEU A 93 -4.98 -1.87 15.03
N ARG A 94 -5.52 -1.44 16.17
CA ARG A 94 -6.18 -0.15 16.38
C ARG A 94 -5.58 0.53 17.61
N LYS A 95 -5.53 1.86 17.59
CA LYS A 95 -5.07 2.67 18.71
C LYS A 95 -6.26 3.13 19.54
N GLY A 96 -6.28 2.81 20.83
CA GLY A 96 -7.30 3.24 21.78
C GLY A 96 -6.71 4.09 22.92
N PRO A 97 -7.56 4.61 23.82
CA PRO A 97 -7.13 5.43 24.95
C PRO A 97 -6.22 4.67 25.94
N TYR A 98 -6.33 3.33 26.00
CA TYR A 98 -5.54 2.47 26.89
C TYR A 98 -4.38 1.75 26.17
N GLY A 99 -3.98 2.24 24.99
CA GLY A 99 -2.94 1.63 24.16
C GLY A 99 -3.50 0.92 22.92
N ASN A 100 -2.61 0.23 22.22
CA ASN A 100 -2.97 -0.50 21.00
C ASN A 100 -3.75 -1.78 21.36
N PHE A 101 -4.72 -2.16 20.53
CA PHE A 101 -5.51 -3.38 20.65
C PHE A 101 -5.85 -3.95 19.26
N TYR A 102 -6.12 -5.25 19.17
CA TYR A 102 -6.63 -5.87 17.96
C TYR A 102 -8.15 -5.81 17.94
N GLY A 103 -8.74 -5.24 16.88
CA GLY A 103 -10.18 -5.18 16.67
C GLY A 103 -10.59 -5.91 15.39
N CYS A 104 -11.74 -6.58 15.41
CA CYS A 104 -12.27 -7.25 14.22
C CYS A 104 -12.49 -6.27 13.06
N SER A 105 -12.03 -6.65 11.86
CA SER A 105 -12.32 -5.90 10.63
C SER A 105 -13.80 -5.86 10.27
N GLY A 106 -14.61 -6.76 10.83
CA GLY A 106 -16.05 -6.83 10.64
C GLY A 106 -16.89 -5.85 11.46
N TYR A 107 -16.31 -4.94 12.25
CA TYR A 107 -17.08 -3.93 12.99
C TYR A 107 -17.92 -3.04 12.03
N PRO A 108 -19.20 -2.74 12.32
CA PRO A 108 -19.93 -2.98 13.58
C PRO A 108 -20.57 -4.37 13.71
N THR A 109 -20.61 -5.16 12.63
CA THR A 109 -21.26 -6.50 12.65
C THR A 109 -20.56 -7.52 13.54
N CYS A 110 -19.25 -7.36 13.79
CA CYS A 110 -18.52 -8.13 14.79
C CYS A 110 -17.71 -7.18 15.69
N THR A 111 -17.97 -7.24 17.00
CA THR A 111 -17.40 -6.35 18.02
C THR A 111 -16.25 -6.99 18.80
N TYR A 112 -15.68 -8.10 18.31
CA TYR A 112 -14.56 -8.76 18.98
C TYR A 112 -13.32 -7.85 19.03
N THR A 113 -12.70 -7.78 20.21
CA THR A 113 -11.45 -7.06 20.47
C THR A 113 -10.54 -7.88 21.37
N GLU A 114 -9.24 -7.74 21.20
CA GLU A 114 -8.21 -8.46 21.94
C GLU A 114 -7.06 -7.52 22.30
N LYS A 115 -6.52 -7.64 23.51
CA LYS A 115 -5.39 -6.82 23.97
C LYS A 115 -4.09 -7.36 23.37
N LEU A 116 -3.13 -6.48 23.09
CA LEU A 116 -1.78 -6.95 22.77
C LEU A 116 -1.20 -7.58 24.03
N ALA A 117 -0.87 -8.86 23.97
CA ALA A 117 -0.11 -9.51 25.03
C ALA A 117 1.27 -8.84 25.07
N SER A 118 1.55 -8.08 26.13
CA SER A 118 2.91 -7.63 26.44
C SER A 118 3.71 -8.87 26.77
N LYS A 119 4.70 -9.19 25.93
CA LYS A 119 5.74 -10.16 26.29
C LYS A 119 7.02 -9.40 26.59
#